data_AF-A0A8T4ZJ37-F1
#
_entry.id   AF-A0A8T4ZJ37-F1
#
_cell.length_a   1.000
_cell.length_b   1.000
_cell.length_c   1.000
_cell.angle_alpha   90.00
_cell.angle_beta   90.00
_cell.angle_gamma   90.00
#
_symmetry.space_group_name_H-M   'P 1'
#
loop_
_entity.id
_entity.type
_entity.pdbx_description
1 polymer ?
#
loop_
_entity_poly.entity_id
_entity_poly.type
_entity_poly.pdbx_seq_one_letter_code
_entity_poly.pdbx_strand_id
1 'polypeptide(L)'
;MEMVENSSIEKMEKQIESLESEIRRLKRKPTGAIGTLILALGLMLLALAIIVEHNISAFIGIALTFWGALLLYVRPTSFVRKEILNVLSTQSLSEMAEIIDELGYRGAPFHVSPPSLLGMRRTRLIIPKNPLSNLGEDASIDELTITPTLISVDPPGQELSSLIEEELRTNFSASSLEYVENNLEKALVEGLELVESFAMEQEGERVSAKFKGSVFFDVAERLSGLKINPAFCDPLTSAFACILARVTQKRVTIEKMELKPEEKTVTSTYRLI
;
A
#
# COMPACT_ATOMS: atom_id res chain seq x y z
N MET A 1 -42.85 -25.87 -11.28
CA MET A 1 -41.71 -25.35 -10.48
C MET A 1 -40.51 -25.10 -11.38
N GLU A 2 -40.14 -26.04 -12.25
CA GLU A 2 -39.07 -25.90 -13.27
C GLU A 2 -39.18 -24.66 -14.19
N MET A 3 -40.39 -24.25 -14.61
CA MET A 3 -40.54 -23.06 -15.48
C MET A 3 -40.19 -21.73 -14.80
N VAL A 4 -40.29 -21.63 -13.47
CA VAL A 4 -39.94 -20.39 -12.72
C VAL A 4 -38.42 -20.30 -12.52
N GLU A 5 -37.78 -21.45 -12.39
CA GLU A 5 -36.33 -21.59 -12.25
C GLU A 5 -35.61 -21.25 -13.57
N ASN A 6 -36.09 -21.78 -14.70
CA ASN A 6 -35.54 -21.45 -16.02
C ASN A 6 -35.71 -19.97 -16.39
N SER A 7 -36.84 -19.35 -16.03
CA SER A 7 -37.09 -17.90 -16.21
C SER A 7 -36.12 -17.02 -15.41
N SER A 8 -35.70 -17.50 -14.24
CA SER A 8 -34.77 -16.78 -13.37
C SER A 8 -33.32 -16.92 -13.86
N ILE A 9 -32.96 -18.10 -14.35
CA ILE A 9 -31.65 -18.39 -14.95
C ILE A 9 -31.46 -17.56 -16.22
N GLU A 10 -32.44 -17.51 -17.12
CA GLU A 10 -32.35 -16.75 -18.37
C GLU A 10 -32.22 -15.23 -18.12
N LYS A 11 -32.84 -14.72 -17.05
CA LYS A 11 -32.67 -13.32 -16.62
C LYS A 11 -31.28 -13.05 -16.07
N MET A 12 -30.70 -13.98 -15.30
CA MET A 12 -29.34 -13.84 -14.77
C MET A 12 -28.29 -13.90 -15.87
N GLU A 13 -28.45 -14.78 -16.87
CA GLU A 13 -27.54 -14.85 -18.02
C GLU A 13 -27.55 -13.54 -18.84
N LYS A 14 -28.74 -12.99 -19.09
CA LYS A 14 -28.88 -11.68 -19.76
C LYS A 14 -28.25 -10.54 -18.95
N GLN A 15 -28.32 -10.60 -17.62
CA GLN A 15 -27.65 -9.62 -16.76
C GLN A 15 -26.13 -9.74 -16.83
N ILE A 16 -25.59 -10.96 -16.77
CA ILE A 16 -24.15 -11.23 -16.92
C ILE A 16 -23.65 -10.71 -18.26
N GLU A 17 -24.33 -11.02 -19.36
CA GLU A 17 -23.94 -10.60 -20.70
C GLU A 17 -23.98 -9.06 -20.84
N SER A 18 -24.98 -8.40 -20.24
CA SER A 18 -25.07 -6.93 -20.22
C SER A 18 -23.92 -6.30 -19.42
N LEU A 19 -23.60 -6.85 -18.24
CA LEU A 19 -22.52 -6.37 -17.37
C LEU A 19 -21.15 -6.59 -18.04
N GLU A 20 -20.93 -7.73 -18.69
CA GLU A 20 -19.71 -7.97 -19.46
C GLU A 20 -19.53 -6.98 -20.62
N SER A 21 -20.64 -6.62 -21.29
CA SER A 21 -20.62 -5.64 -22.38
C SER A 21 -20.29 -4.23 -21.86
N GLU A 22 -20.78 -3.89 -20.67
CA GLU A 22 -20.53 -2.62 -20.00
C GLU A 22 -19.07 -2.54 -19.50
N ILE A 23 -18.56 -3.63 -18.93
CA ILE A 23 -17.14 -3.78 -18.55
C ILE A 23 -16.24 -3.68 -19.79
N ARG A 24 -16.61 -4.29 -20.93
CA ARG A 24 -15.86 -4.16 -22.19
C ARG A 24 -15.86 -2.72 -22.73
N ARG A 25 -16.97 -2.00 -22.60
CA ARG A 25 -17.05 -0.57 -22.96
C ARG A 25 -16.20 0.30 -22.05
N LEU A 26 -16.17 0.02 -20.75
CA LEU A 26 -15.33 0.71 -19.77
C LEU A 26 -13.83 0.36 -19.92
N LYS A 27 -13.50 -0.85 -20.40
CA LYS A 27 -12.11 -1.28 -20.69
C LYS A 27 -11.52 -0.66 -21.96
N ARG A 28 -12.34 -0.23 -22.93
CA ARG A 28 -11.87 0.55 -24.08
C ARG A 28 -11.54 1.97 -23.62
N LYS A 29 -10.36 2.17 -23.03
CA LYS A 29 -9.82 3.51 -22.75
C LYS A 29 -9.38 4.14 -24.09
N PRO A 30 -10.10 5.14 -24.64
CA PRO A 30 -9.74 5.77 -25.91
C PRO A 30 -8.57 6.77 -25.75
N THR A 31 -8.12 7.02 -24.52
CA THR A 31 -7.21 8.12 -24.18
C THR A 31 -5.78 7.94 -24.68
N GLY A 32 -5.27 6.71 -24.74
CA GLY A 32 -3.93 6.44 -25.30
C GLY A 32 -3.87 6.65 -26.82
N ALA A 33 -4.97 6.36 -27.52
CA ALA A 33 -5.06 6.53 -28.97
C ALA A 33 -5.08 8.01 -29.38
N ILE A 34 -5.68 8.88 -28.57
CA ILE A 34 -5.70 10.33 -28.83
C ILE A 34 -4.29 10.91 -28.71
N GLY A 35 -3.54 10.54 -27.66
CA GLY A 35 -2.15 10.99 -27.48
C GLY A 35 -1.23 10.55 -28.62
N THR A 36 -1.32 9.28 -29.06
CA THR A 36 -0.54 8.80 -30.21
C THR A 36 -0.94 9.46 -31.53
N LEU A 37 -2.23 9.72 -31.75
CA LEU A 37 -2.71 10.37 -32.97
C LEU A 37 -2.26 11.84 -33.03
N ILE A 38 -2.37 12.58 -31.92
CA ILE A 38 -1.87 13.96 -31.81
C ILE A 38 -0.35 14.01 -32.02
N LEU A 39 0.41 13.09 -31.41
CA LEU A 39 1.86 13.02 -31.57
C LEU A 39 2.26 12.73 -33.03
N ALA A 40 1.60 11.75 -33.66
CA ALA A 40 1.86 11.39 -35.06
C ALA A 40 1.54 12.55 -36.01
N LEU A 41 0.41 13.24 -35.79
CA LEU A 41 0.02 14.40 -36.57
C LEU A 41 1.00 15.56 -36.41
N GLY A 42 1.47 15.83 -35.18
CA GLY A 42 2.47 16.86 -34.89
C GLY A 42 3.80 16.59 -35.60
N LEU A 43 4.29 15.34 -35.54
CA LEU A 43 5.52 14.93 -36.25
C LEU A 43 5.37 15.04 -37.77
N MET A 44 4.21 14.67 -38.31
CA MET A 44 3.92 14.78 -39.74
C MET A 44 3.88 16.25 -40.20
N LEU A 45 3.28 17.15 -39.42
CA LEU A 45 3.26 18.59 -39.69
C LEU A 45 4.66 19.21 -39.62
N LEU A 46 5.49 18.79 -38.66
CA LEU A 46 6.89 19.20 -38.56
C LEU A 46 7.70 18.79 -39.80
N ALA A 47 7.55 17.54 -40.25
CA ALA A 47 8.21 17.06 -41.46
C ALA A 47 7.78 17.84 -42.70
N LEU A 48 6.48 18.13 -42.84
CA LEU A 48 5.96 18.93 -43.96
C LEU A 48 6.43 20.39 -43.89
N ALA A 49 6.54 20.97 -42.69
CA ALA A 49 7.00 22.34 -42.51
C ALA A 49 8.46 22.53 -42.95
N ILE A 50 9.31 21.51 -42.75
CA ILE A 50 10.71 21.52 -43.22
C ILE A 50 10.78 21.53 -44.76
N ILE A 51 9.90 20.78 -45.43
CA ILE A 51 9.89 20.69 -46.90
C ILE A 51 9.38 21.97 -47.55
N VAL A 52 8.36 22.62 -46.96
CA VAL A 52 7.67 23.78 -47.56
C VAL A 52 8.16 25.12 -46.97
N GLU A 53 9.09 25.12 -46.02
CA GLU A 53 9.64 26.31 -45.35
C GLU A 53 8.56 27.22 -44.70
N HIS A 54 7.43 26.66 -44.26
CA HIS A 54 6.36 27.41 -43.60
C HIS A 54 6.54 27.47 -42.08
N ASN A 55 6.91 28.65 -41.58
CA ASN A 55 7.10 28.91 -40.14
C ASN A 55 5.85 28.62 -39.29
N ILE A 56 4.66 28.99 -39.77
CA ILE A 56 3.40 28.78 -39.03
C ILE A 56 3.13 27.29 -38.78
N SER A 57 3.37 26.46 -39.80
CA SER A 57 3.20 25.01 -39.72
C SER A 57 4.18 24.37 -38.75
N ALA A 58 5.42 24.87 -38.69
CA ALA A 58 6.42 24.39 -37.73
C ALA A 58 6.00 24.66 -36.28
N PHE A 59 5.49 25.86 -35.97
CA PHE A 59 4.99 26.18 -34.62
C PHE A 59 3.81 25.28 -34.21
N ILE A 60 2.86 25.04 -35.11
CA ILE A 60 1.72 24.15 -34.86
C ILE A 60 2.19 22.71 -34.66
N GLY A 61 3.13 22.23 -35.48
CA GLY A 61 3.72 20.90 -35.35
C GLY A 61 4.40 20.69 -34.01
N ILE A 62 5.23 21.64 -33.56
CA ILE A 62 5.90 21.59 -32.25
C ILE A 62 4.89 21.54 -31.11
N ALA A 63 3.86 22.40 -31.15
CA ALA A 63 2.83 22.42 -30.12
C ALA A 63 2.07 21.08 -30.06
N LEU A 64 1.65 20.53 -31.19
CA LEU A 64 0.99 19.23 -31.27
C LEU A 64 1.89 18.10 -30.76
N THR A 65 3.16 18.07 -31.17
CA THR A 65 4.12 17.07 -30.70
C THR A 65 4.31 17.17 -29.19
N PHE A 66 4.45 18.39 -28.64
CA PHE A 66 4.57 18.61 -27.20
C PHE A 66 3.34 18.12 -26.44
N TRP A 67 2.13 18.52 -26.84
CA TRP A 67 0.89 18.10 -26.19
C TRP A 67 0.62 16.60 -26.37
N GLY A 68 0.94 16.03 -27.52
CA GLY A 68 0.85 14.59 -27.77
C GLY A 68 1.78 13.79 -26.86
N ALA A 69 3.03 14.23 -26.72
CA ALA A 69 3.99 13.63 -25.80
C ALA A 69 3.56 13.79 -24.34
N LEU A 70 3.07 14.98 -23.95
CA LEU A 70 2.58 15.24 -22.59
C LEU A 70 1.37 14.35 -22.24
N LEU A 71 0.40 14.19 -23.15
CA LEU A 71 -0.76 13.31 -22.92
C LEU A 71 -0.38 11.83 -22.81
N LEU A 72 0.65 11.39 -23.53
CA LEU A 72 1.20 10.05 -23.37
C LEU A 72 1.98 9.88 -22.07
N TYR A 73 2.66 10.94 -21.62
CA TYR A 73 3.41 10.97 -20.36
C TYR A 73 2.49 10.99 -19.13
N VAL A 74 1.44 11.82 -19.13
CA VAL A 74 0.46 11.97 -18.04
C VAL A 74 -0.51 10.77 -17.96
N ARG A 75 -0.26 9.70 -18.73
CA ARG A 75 -1.12 8.51 -18.74
C ARG A 75 -1.19 7.91 -17.34
N PRO A 76 -2.36 7.87 -16.68
CA PRO A 76 -2.46 7.33 -15.33
C PRO A 76 -2.18 5.83 -15.34
N THR A 77 -1.21 5.41 -14.53
CA THR A 77 -0.88 4.02 -14.19
C THR A 77 -1.98 3.48 -13.28
N SER A 78 -3.17 3.20 -13.83
CA SER A 78 -4.34 2.64 -13.14
C SER A 78 -4.75 3.34 -11.82
N PHE A 79 -5.78 4.17 -11.88
CA PHE A 79 -6.39 4.76 -10.69
C PHE A 79 -7.32 3.75 -9.99
N VAL A 80 -7.10 3.50 -8.70
CA VAL A 80 -8.05 2.81 -7.82
C VAL A 80 -8.75 3.87 -6.99
N ARG A 81 -10.09 3.83 -6.94
CA ARG A 81 -10.87 4.72 -6.08
C ARG A 81 -10.55 4.43 -4.62
N LYS A 82 -10.33 5.47 -3.82
CA LYS A 82 -10.00 5.36 -2.40
C LYS A 82 -11.01 4.49 -1.64
N GLU A 83 -12.29 4.62 -1.96
CA GLU A 83 -13.36 3.85 -1.33
C GLU A 83 -13.21 2.34 -1.56
N ILE A 84 -12.76 1.94 -2.75
CA ILE A 84 -12.53 0.52 -3.08
C ILE A 84 -11.34 -0.01 -2.29
N LEU A 85 -10.22 0.75 -2.27
CA LEU A 85 -9.05 0.39 -1.47
C LEU A 85 -9.44 0.23 0.01
N ASN A 86 -10.16 1.20 0.56
CA ASN A 86 -10.58 1.18 1.96
C ASN A 86 -11.46 -0.02 2.30
N VAL A 87 -12.45 -0.34 1.46
CA VAL A 87 -13.34 -1.48 1.70
C VAL A 87 -12.57 -2.79 1.63
N LEU A 88 -11.75 -3.00 0.60
CA LEU A 88 -10.97 -4.23 0.43
C LEU A 88 -9.93 -4.41 1.53
N SER A 89 -9.20 -3.35 1.89
CA SER A 89 -8.21 -3.39 2.96
C SER A 89 -8.85 -3.64 4.31
N THR A 90 -9.91 -2.90 4.68
CA THR A 90 -10.58 -3.12 5.96
C THR A 90 -11.16 -4.53 6.06
N GLN A 91 -11.88 -5.00 5.03
CA GLN A 91 -12.51 -6.32 5.05
C GLN A 91 -11.47 -7.44 5.15
N SER A 92 -10.41 -7.38 4.33
CA SER A 92 -9.37 -8.41 4.35
C SER A 92 -8.65 -8.47 5.70
N LEU A 93 -8.34 -7.31 6.29
CA LEU A 93 -7.67 -7.23 7.59
C LEU A 93 -8.59 -7.67 8.74
N SER A 94 -9.87 -7.33 8.70
CA SER A 94 -10.82 -7.75 9.73
C SER A 94 -11.04 -9.26 9.71
N GLU A 95 -11.20 -9.86 8.52
CA GLU A 95 -11.36 -11.31 8.37
C GLU A 95 -10.11 -12.07 8.87
N MET A 96 -8.90 -11.58 8.54
CA MET A 96 -7.66 -12.16 9.07
C MET A 96 -7.58 -12.08 10.59
N ALA A 97 -7.94 -10.93 11.16
CA ALA A 97 -7.92 -10.74 12.61
C ALA A 97 -8.95 -11.65 13.32
N GLU A 98 -10.13 -11.84 12.74
CA GLU A 98 -11.16 -12.75 13.25
C GLU A 98 -10.67 -14.20 13.23
N ILE A 99 -10.11 -14.67 12.11
CA ILE A 99 -9.56 -16.04 12.00
C ILE A 99 -8.49 -16.28 13.08
N ILE A 100 -7.62 -15.30 13.32
CA ILE A 100 -6.53 -15.44 14.30
C ILE A 100 -7.07 -15.46 15.74
N ASP A 101 -8.12 -14.66 16.03
CA ASP A 101 -8.79 -14.71 17.32
C ASP A 101 -9.54 -16.04 17.53
N GLU A 102 -10.22 -16.56 16.50
CA GLU A 102 -10.90 -17.87 16.54
C GLU A 102 -9.94 -19.03 16.79
N LEU A 103 -8.72 -18.96 16.24
CA LEU A 103 -7.65 -19.92 16.51
C LEU A 103 -7.04 -19.77 17.92
N GLY A 104 -7.44 -18.74 18.66
CA GLY A 104 -7.06 -18.48 20.05
C GLY A 104 -5.70 -17.81 20.22
N TYR A 105 -5.16 -17.14 19.18
CA TYR A 105 -3.88 -16.43 19.28
C TYR A 105 -4.10 -14.99 19.77
N ARG A 106 -3.96 -14.81 21.09
CA ARG A 106 -4.30 -13.54 21.78
C ARG A 106 -3.12 -12.86 22.48
N GLY A 107 -1.90 -13.38 22.28
CA GLY A 107 -0.69 -12.76 22.80
C GLY A 107 -0.38 -11.42 22.13
N ALA A 108 0.44 -10.61 22.80
CA ALA A 108 0.87 -9.33 22.26
C ALA A 108 1.70 -9.54 20.99
N PRO A 109 1.29 -8.96 19.85
CA PRO A 109 1.98 -9.13 18.58
C PRO A 109 3.28 -8.34 18.53
N PHE A 110 4.28 -8.85 17.80
CA PHE A 110 5.51 -8.13 17.53
C PHE A 110 6.05 -8.42 16.14
N HIS A 111 6.64 -7.40 15.53
CA HIS A 111 7.34 -7.49 14.26
C HIS A 111 8.80 -7.86 14.53
N VAL A 112 9.36 -8.71 13.68
CA VAL A 112 10.77 -9.09 13.75
C VAL A 112 11.34 -9.19 12.35
N SER A 113 12.57 -8.71 12.17
CA SER A 113 13.35 -8.97 10.95
C SER A 113 14.21 -10.21 11.20
N PRO A 114 14.08 -11.29 10.40
CA PRO A 114 14.92 -12.47 10.56
C PRO A 114 16.39 -12.16 10.27
N PRO A 115 17.34 -12.76 11.01
CA PRO A 115 18.78 -12.49 10.85
C PRO A 115 19.39 -13.09 9.56
N SER A 116 18.63 -13.85 8.77
CA SER A 116 19.14 -14.51 7.56
C SER A 116 19.36 -13.51 6.40
N LEU A 117 20.35 -13.76 5.53
CA LEU A 117 20.67 -12.87 4.39
C LEU A 117 19.49 -12.68 3.41
N LEU A 118 18.60 -13.67 3.30
CA LEU A 118 17.35 -13.59 2.53
C LEU A 118 16.19 -13.00 3.37
N GLY A 119 16.23 -13.15 4.69
CA GLY A 119 15.27 -12.59 5.64
C GLY A 119 15.45 -11.10 5.93
N MET A 120 16.62 -10.51 5.67
CA MET A 120 16.90 -9.09 5.95
C MET A 120 16.03 -8.09 5.15
N ARG A 121 15.30 -8.49 4.12
CA ARG A 121 14.32 -7.62 3.43
C ARG A 121 12.88 -7.88 3.83
N ARG A 122 12.65 -8.91 4.66
CA ARG A 122 11.34 -9.29 5.12
C ARG A 122 11.22 -9.12 6.62
N THR A 123 9.99 -8.90 7.04
CA THR A 123 9.61 -8.86 8.44
C THR A 123 8.43 -9.78 8.63
N ARG A 124 8.31 -10.28 9.84
CA ARG A 124 7.29 -11.26 10.20
C ARG A 124 6.57 -10.75 11.42
N LEU A 125 5.25 -10.91 11.39
CA LEU A 125 4.37 -10.59 12.49
C LEU A 125 4.15 -11.87 13.29
N ILE A 126 4.67 -11.90 14.51
CA ILE A 126 4.52 -13.02 15.42
C ILE A 126 3.42 -12.70 16.42
N ILE A 127 2.45 -13.60 16.54
CA ILE A 127 1.34 -13.51 17.48
C ILE A 127 1.37 -14.75 18.37
N PRO A 128 1.79 -14.62 19.63
CA PRO A 128 1.80 -15.74 20.57
C PRO A 128 0.38 -16.21 20.88
N LYS A 129 0.20 -17.49 21.22
CA LYS A 129 -1.09 -18.00 21.67
C LYS A 129 -1.48 -17.42 23.03
N ASN A 130 -0.51 -17.38 23.94
CA ASN A 130 -0.69 -16.90 25.31
C ASN A 130 0.06 -15.57 25.53
N PRO A 131 -0.54 -14.58 26.23
CA PRO A 131 0.10 -13.30 26.55
C PRO A 131 1.39 -13.41 27.37
N LEU A 132 1.59 -14.53 28.07
CA LEU A 132 2.73 -14.80 28.95
C LEU A 132 3.84 -15.63 28.30
N SER A 133 3.69 -15.96 27.01
CA SER A 133 4.68 -16.78 26.32
C SER A 133 5.91 -15.94 26.00
N ASN A 134 6.95 -16.03 26.83
CA ASN A 134 8.28 -15.54 26.49
C ASN A 134 8.83 -16.40 25.34
N LEU A 135 8.61 -15.95 24.11
CA LEU A 135 9.25 -16.56 22.95
C LEU A 135 10.72 -16.18 22.97
N GLY A 136 11.59 -17.17 23.19
CA GLY A 136 13.03 -17.04 23.04
C GLY A 136 13.42 -16.58 21.63
N GLU A 137 14.69 -16.25 21.41
CA GLU A 137 15.20 -15.73 20.14
C GLU A 137 15.10 -16.72 18.96
N ASP A 138 14.89 -18.02 19.23
CA ASP A 138 15.08 -19.13 18.27
C ASP A 138 13.81 -19.63 17.55
N ALA A 139 12.79 -18.80 17.33
CA ALA A 139 11.79 -19.20 16.35
C ALA A 139 12.43 -19.13 14.96
N SER A 140 12.42 -20.22 14.19
CA SER A 140 12.79 -20.20 12.77
C SER A 140 11.71 -19.43 12.01
N ILE A 141 11.90 -18.12 11.84
CA ILE A 141 10.84 -17.17 11.46
C ILE A 141 10.73 -16.97 9.94
N ASP A 142 11.51 -17.68 9.13
CA ASP A 142 11.59 -17.40 7.68
C ASP A 142 10.29 -17.71 6.89
N GLU A 143 9.33 -18.48 7.43
CA GLU A 143 8.09 -18.87 6.73
C GLU A 143 6.81 -18.75 7.58
N LEU A 144 5.63 -18.80 6.90
CA LEU A 144 4.32 -18.95 7.53
C LEU A 144 4.32 -20.18 8.42
N THR A 145 4.30 -19.94 9.72
CA THR A 145 4.42 -20.99 10.72
C THR A 145 3.26 -20.88 11.69
N ILE A 146 2.44 -21.92 11.74
CA ILE A 146 1.36 -22.08 12.72
C ILE A 146 1.81 -23.19 13.66
N THR A 147 2.04 -22.85 14.93
CA THR A 147 2.38 -23.83 15.96
C THR A 147 1.35 -23.75 17.10
N PRO A 148 1.27 -24.75 17.98
CA PRO A 148 0.41 -24.67 19.16
C PRO A 148 0.69 -23.46 20.08
N THR A 149 1.84 -22.80 19.93
CA THR A 149 2.30 -21.71 20.82
C THR A 149 2.34 -20.34 20.16
N LEU A 150 2.43 -20.24 18.83
CA LEU A 150 2.48 -18.98 18.09
C LEU A 150 1.96 -19.13 16.66
N ILE A 151 1.60 -18.01 16.06
CA ILE A 151 1.45 -17.87 14.61
C ILE A 151 2.41 -16.80 14.09
N SER A 152 3.09 -17.10 12.99
CA SER A 152 3.94 -16.18 12.24
C SER A 152 3.27 -15.91 10.90
N VAL A 153 2.93 -14.66 10.60
CA VAL A 153 2.32 -14.22 9.33
C VAL A 153 3.13 -13.09 8.70
N ASP A 154 2.89 -12.82 7.42
CA ASP A 154 3.38 -11.58 6.80
C ASP A 154 2.56 -10.39 7.32
N PRO A 155 3.21 -9.32 7.81
CA PRO A 155 2.50 -8.13 8.23
C PRO A 155 1.86 -7.43 7.02
N PRO A 156 0.69 -6.79 7.21
CA PRO A 156 -0.02 -6.13 6.10
C PRO A 156 0.76 -4.98 5.46
N GLY A 157 1.73 -4.42 6.17
CA GLY A 157 2.64 -3.40 5.66
C GLY A 157 3.94 -3.91 5.04
N GLN A 158 4.16 -5.22 4.94
CA GLN A 158 5.42 -5.79 4.45
C GLN A 158 5.79 -5.25 3.05
N GLU A 159 4.91 -5.45 2.06
CA GLU A 159 5.20 -5.04 0.68
C GLU A 159 5.21 -3.52 0.51
N LEU A 160 4.40 -2.80 1.30
CA LEU A 160 4.47 -1.34 1.33
C LEU A 160 5.83 -0.85 1.86
N SER A 161 6.39 -1.53 2.86
CA SER A 161 7.72 -1.22 3.37
C SER A 161 8.84 -1.54 2.36
N SER A 162 8.64 -2.55 1.50
CA SER A 162 9.55 -2.83 0.37
C SER A 162 9.46 -1.73 -0.69
N LEU A 163 8.25 -1.27 -1.03
CA LEU A 163 8.04 -0.18 -1.98
C LEU A 163 8.69 1.13 -1.51
N ILE A 164 8.58 1.45 -0.22
CA ILE A 164 9.24 2.63 0.37
C ILE A 164 10.77 2.49 0.30
N GLU A 165 11.30 1.29 0.54
CA GLU A 165 12.74 1.01 0.43
C GLU A 165 13.26 1.20 -1.00
N GLU A 166 12.48 0.76 -1.99
CA GLU A 166 12.76 0.95 -3.43
C GLU A 166 12.73 2.42 -3.83
N GLU A 167 11.73 3.18 -3.34
CA GLU A 167 11.61 4.62 -3.60
C GLU A 167 12.82 5.39 -3.05
N LEU A 168 13.27 5.05 -1.84
CA LEU A 168 14.49 5.61 -1.23
C LEU A 168 15.79 5.06 -1.84
N ARG A 169 15.71 4.00 -2.65
CA ARG A 169 16.86 3.26 -3.20
C ARG A 169 17.86 2.86 -2.12
N THR A 170 17.35 2.42 -0.97
CA THR A 170 18.16 2.08 0.21
C THR A 170 18.01 0.60 0.58
N ASN A 171 18.72 0.18 1.63
CA ASN A 171 18.44 -1.06 2.33
C ASN A 171 18.24 -0.73 3.81
N PHE A 172 17.02 -0.85 4.30
CA PHE A 172 16.65 -0.52 5.68
C PHE A 172 17.42 -1.35 6.71
N SER A 173 17.76 -2.62 6.40
CA SER A 173 18.54 -3.47 7.31
C SER A 173 20.02 -3.09 7.40
N ALA A 174 20.49 -2.20 6.51
CA ALA A 174 21.82 -1.60 6.58
C ALA A 174 21.77 -0.10 6.90
N SER A 175 20.59 0.45 7.18
CA SER A 175 20.37 1.88 7.46
C SER A 175 20.31 2.15 8.96
N SER A 176 20.48 3.41 9.36
CA SER A 176 20.29 3.86 10.73
C SER A 176 18.89 4.44 10.95
N LEU A 177 18.46 4.53 12.21
CA LEU A 177 17.19 5.17 12.56
C LEU A 177 17.20 6.67 12.21
N GLU A 178 18.34 7.33 12.36
CA GLU A 178 18.57 8.71 11.90
C GLU A 178 18.39 8.85 10.38
N TYR A 179 18.80 7.87 9.58
CA TYR A 179 18.54 7.90 8.15
C TYR A 179 17.04 7.86 7.85
N VAL A 180 16.29 7.00 8.55
CA VAL A 180 14.83 6.92 8.40
C VAL A 180 14.18 8.25 8.78
N GLU A 181 14.53 8.83 9.92
CA GLU A 181 14.01 10.11 10.39
C GLU A 181 14.19 11.23 9.34
N ASN A 182 15.38 11.29 8.72
CA ASN A 182 15.72 12.37 7.78
C ASN A 182 15.21 12.15 6.34
N ASN A 183 14.90 10.92 5.93
CA ASN A 183 14.62 10.61 4.52
C ASN A 183 13.21 10.04 4.29
N LEU A 184 12.55 9.49 5.32
CA LEU A 184 11.29 8.79 5.13
C LEU A 184 10.15 9.74 4.71
N GLU A 185 10.14 10.99 5.21
CA GLU A 185 9.14 11.99 4.80
C GLU A 185 9.13 12.19 3.28
N LYS A 186 10.32 12.29 2.66
CA LYS A 186 10.46 12.47 1.22
C LYS A 186 9.80 11.31 0.44
N ALA A 187 10.02 10.07 0.85
CA ALA A 187 9.40 8.92 0.18
C ALA A 187 7.89 8.87 0.39
N LEU A 188 7.40 9.16 1.59
CA LEU A 188 5.98 9.07 1.90
C LEU A 188 5.16 10.22 1.32
N VAL A 189 5.71 11.44 1.26
CA VAL A 189 5.02 12.66 0.82
C VAL A 189 5.24 12.91 -0.67
N GLU A 190 6.50 12.94 -1.13
CA GLU A 190 6.83 13.32 -2.50
C GLU A 190 6.86 12.11 -3.46
N GLY A 191 7.44 10.99 -3.01
CA GLY A 191 7.65 9.82 -3.87
C GLY A 191 6.36 9.03 -4.09
N LEU A 192 5.70 8.63 -3.00
CA LEU A 192 4.55 7.73 -3.03
C LEU A 192 3.20 8.44 -2.75
N GLU A 193 3.23 9.71 -2.33
CA GLU A 193 2.04 10.51 -2.03
C GLU A 193 1.05 9.81 -1.07
N LEU A 194 1.57 9.09 -0.07
CA LEU A 194 0.79 8.33 0.90
C LEU A 194 0.27 9.18 2.07
N VAL A 195 0.95 10.28 2.36
CA VAL A 195 0.64 11.22 3.45
C VAL A 195 0.94 12.65 3.01
N GLU A 196 0.30 13.63 3.67
CA GLU A 196 0.57 15.05 3.45
C GLU A 196 1.82 15.54 4.19
N SER A 197 2.11 14.95 5.36
CA SER A 197 3.34 15.19 6.11
C SER A 197 3.63 14.01 7.05
N PHE A 198 4.90 13.84 7.37
CA PHE A 198 5.39 12.79 8.26
C PHE A 198 6.32 13.38 9.31
N ALA A 199 6.14 12.99 10.56
CA ALA A 199 7.08 13.31 11.63
C ALA A 199 7.37 12.06 12.46
N MET A 200 8.61 11.94 12.92
CA MET A 200 9.07 10.86 13.78
C MET A 200 9.85 11.46 14.95
N GLU A 201 9.65 10.90 16.13
CA GLU A 201 10.42 11.24 17.33
C GLU A 201 10.84 9.96 18.03
N GLN A 202 12.09 9.89 18.50
CA GLN A 202 12.58 8.77 19.31
C GLN A 202 12.86 9.22 20.75
N GLU A 203 12.26 8.50 21.70
CA GLU A 203 12.51 8.64 23.13
C GLU A 203 12.95 7.29 23.71
N GLY A 204 14.27 7.05 23.72
CA GLY A 204 14.86 5.79 24.19
C GLY A 204 14.44 4.60 23.33
N GLU A 205 13.75 3.63 23.94
CA GLU A 205 13.22 2.43 23.27
C GLU A 205 11.81 2.65 22.70
N ARG A 206 11.31 3.89 22.68
CA ARG A 206 10.04 4.24 22.04
C ARG A 206 10.26 5.13 20.83
N VAL A 207 9.52 4.84 19.77
CA VAL A 207 9.44 5.67 18.57
C VAL A 207 7.98 6.11 18.41
N SER A 208 7.75 7.39 18.22
CA SER A 208 6.44 7.96 17.90
C SER A 208 6.45 8.42 16.45
N ALA A 209 5.44 8.05 15.68
CA ALA A 209 5.28 8.50 14.30
C ALA A 209 3.92 9.16 14.09
N LYS A 210 3.91 10.26 13.35
CA LYS A 210 2.73 11.04 13.02
C LYS A 210 2.57 11.08 11.50
N PHE A 211 1.48 10.49 11.02
CA PHE A 211 1.08 10.44 9.61
C PHE A 211 -0.13 11.35 9.41
N LYS A 212 0.06 12.54 8.84
CA LYS A 212 -1.04 13.47 8.57
C LYS A 212 -1.57 13.27 7.15
N GLY A 213 -2.88 13.29 6.97
CA GLY A 213 -3.51 13.18 5.65
C GLY A 213 -3.28 11.81 5.00
N SER A 214 -3.15 10.75 5.80
CA SER A 214 -2.85 9.40 5.30
C SER A 214 -3.96 8.89 4.36
N VAL A 215 -3.55 8.29 3.23
CA VAL A 215 -4.47 7.58 2.32
C VAL A 215 -5.19 6.42 3.02
N PHE A 216 -4.58 5.86 4.06
CA PHE A 216 -5.12 4.76 4.88
C PHE A 216 -5.86 5.23 6.14
N PHE A 217 -6.07 6.55 6.35
CA PHE A 217 -6.75 7.06 7.55
C PHE A 217 -8.10 6.38 7.78
N ASP A 218 -8.93 6.26 6.73
CA ASP A 218 -10.27 5.66 6.85
C ASP A 218 -10.19 4.16 7.16
N VAL A 219 -9.12 3.48 6.74
CA VAL A 219 -8.85 2.07 7.11
C VAL A 219 -8.53 1.99 8.59
N ALA A 220 -7.63 2.83 9.08
CA ALA A 220 -7.26 2.90 10.50
C ALA A 220 -8.48 3.21 11.39
N GLU A 221 -9.31 4.17 10.98
CA GLU A 221 -10.55 4.54 11.68
C GLU A 221 -11.51 3.36 11.77
N ARG A 222 -11.78 2.69 10.65
CA ARG A 222 -12.67 1.52 10.65
C ARG A 222 -12.13 0.39 11.51
N LEU A 223 -10.84 0.06 11.38
CA LEU A 223 -10.19 -1.00 12.17
C LEU A 223 -10.20 -0.67 13.67
N SER A 224 -10.02 0.60 14.06
CA SER A 224 -10.09 1.03 15.46
C SER A 224 -11.48 0.85 16.08
N GLY A 225 -12.54 0.94 15.25
CA GLY A 225 -13.91 0.65 15.67
C GLY A 225 -14.20 -0.84 15.83
N LEU A 226 -13.36 -1.71 15.24
CA LEU A 226 -13.47 -3.16 15.39
C LEU A 226 -12.68 -3.60 16.63
N LYS A 227 -13.24 -4.54 17.41
CA LYS A 227 -12.53 -5.16 18.55
C LYS A 227 -11.54 -6.22 18.07
N ILE A 228 -10.69 -5.87 17.11
CA ILE A 228 -9.72 -6.77 16.50
C ILE A 228 -8.39 -6.72 17.22
N ASN A 229 -7.58 -7.76 17.02
CA ASN A 229 -6.22 -7.82 17.55
C ASN A 229 -5.40 -6.63 17.00
N PRO A 230 -4.75 -5.81 17.86
CA PRO A 230 -3.92 -4.68 17.42
C PRO A 230 -2.76 -5.08 16.49
N ALA A 231 -2.50 -6.37 16.32
CA ALA A 231 -1.60 -6.94 15.32
C ALA A 231 -1.93 -6.47 13.90
N PHE A 232 -3.21 -6.29 13.60
CA PHE A 232 -3.71 -5.91 12.28
C PHE A 232 -4.12 -4.44 12.28
N CYS A 233 -3.12 -3.58 12.22
CA CYS A 233 -3.29 -2.14 12.00
C CYS A 233 -3.38 -1.82 10.49
N ASP A 234 -3.57 -0.54 10.16
CA ASP A 234 -3.56 -0.12 8.77
C ASP A 234 -2.20 -0.39 8.09
N PRO A 235 -2.18 -0.58 6.76
CA PRO A 235 -0.97 -0.95 6.03
C PRO A 235 0.22 -0.02 6.26
N LEU A 236 -0.01 1.29 6.44
CA LEU A 236 1.08 2.27 6.60
C LEU A 236 1.69 2.19 8.01
N THR A 237 0.86 2.11 9.05
CA THR A 237 1.33 1.91 10.42
C THR A 237 2.12 0.60 10.54
N SER A 238 1.62 -0.46 9.91
CA SER A 238 2.31 -1.76 9.84
C SER A 238 3.61 -1.66 9.07
N ALA A 239 3.64 -0.96 7.93
CA ALA A 239 4.84 -0.80 7.12
C ALA A 239 5.95 -0.10 7.90
N PHE A 240 5.60 0.92 8.67
CA PHE A 240 6.57 1.60 9.53
C PHE A 240 7.10 0.70 10.66
N ALA A 241 6.27 -0.17 11.25
CA ALA A 241 6.76 -1.20 12.18
C ALA A 241 7.79 -2.14 11.51
N CYS A 242 7.54 -2.51 10.25
CA CYS A 242 8.46 -3.33 9.47
C CYS A 242 9.79 -2.61 9.19
N ILE A 243 9.73 -1.31 8.87
CA ILE A 243 10.93 -0.47 8.69
C ILE A 243 11.73 -0.40 9.99
N LEU A 244 11.08 -0.12 11.12
CA LEU A 244 11.74 -0.08 12.42
C LEU A 244 12.39 -1.41 12.79
N ALA A 245 11.70 -2.54 12.58
CA ALA A 245 12.24 -3.86 12.88
C ALA A 245 13.49 -4.17 12.04
N ARG A 246 13.52 -3.74 10.77
CA ARG A 246 14.69 -3.88 9.89
C ARG A 246 15.84 -2.97 10.29
N VAL A 247 15.56 -1.71 10.57
CA VAL A 247 16.61 -0.71 10.88
C VAL A 247 17.25 -0.95 12.23
N THR A 248 16.45 -1.39 13.21
CA THR A 248 16.92 -1.60 14.58
C THR A 248 17.40 -3.02 14.84
N GLN A 249 17.01 -3.98 13.99
CA GLN A 249 17.20 -5.42 14.23
C GLN A 249 16.63 -5.88 15.59
N LYS A 250 15.68 -5.12 16.15
CA LYS A 250 14.96 -5.40 17.40
C LYS A 250 13.54 -5.86 17.11
N ARG A 251 12.88 -6.44 18.12
CA ARG A 251 11.45 -6.72 18.04
C ARG A 251 10.69 -5.40 18.17
N VAL A 252 9.64 -5.23 17.38
CA VAL A 252 8.84 -4.00 17.38
C VAL A 252 7.38 -4.30 17.67
N THR A 253 6.88 -3.77 18.77
CA THR A 253 5.45 -3.83 19.12
C THR A 253 4.81 -2.47 18.93
N ILE A 254 3.62 -2.46 18.34
CA ILE A 254 2.78 -1.26 18.24
C ILE A 254 2.02 -1.15 19.57
N GLU A 255 2.37 -0.16 20.39
CA GLU A 255 1.79 0.00 21.73
C GLU A 255 0.43 0.71 21.67
N LYS A 256 0.36 1.74 20.84
CA LYS A 256 -0.77 2.66 20.80
C LYS A 256 -0.92 3.23 19.41
N MET A 257 -2.17 3.43 19.01
CA MET A 257 -2.56 4.20 17.85
C MET A 257 -3.63 5.20 18.29
N GLU A 258 -3.45 6.46 17.93
CA GLU A 258 -4.37 7.55 18.18
C GLU A 258 -4.81 8.18 16.85
N LEU A 259 -6.10 8.42 16.73
CA LEU A 259 -6.70 9.02 15.53
C LEU A 259 -7.21 10.42 15.86
N LYS A 260 -6.93 11.37 14.96
CA LYS A 260 -7.51 12.72 14.98
C LYS A 260 -8.29 12.94 13.68
N PRO A 261 -9.62 12.72 13.68
CA PRO A 261 -10.44 12.80 12.47
C PRO A 261 -10.43 14.17 11.78
N GLU A 262 -10.40 15.26 12.54
CA GLU A 262 -10.40 16.62 12.00
C GLU A 262 -9.18 16.90 11.12
N GLU A 263 -8.02 16.37 11.51
CA GLU A 263 -6.75 16.54 10.81
C GLU A 263 -6.38 15.32 9.94
N LYS A 264 -7.26 14.31 9.86
CA LYS A 264 -6.99 12.99 9.25
C LYS A 264 -5.60 12.45 9.63
N THR A 265 -5.27 12.54 10.91
CA THR A 265 -3.94 12.23 11.42
C THR A 265 -3.96 10.93 12.21
N VAL A 266 -3.02 10.04 11.89
CA VAL A 266 -2.73 8.83 12.66
C VAL A 266 -1.42 9.06 13.43
N THR A 267 -1.44 8.89 14.75
CA THR A 267 -0.23 8.90 15.59
C THR A 267 -0.06 7.52 16.18
N SER A 268 1.08 6.88 15.93
CA SER A 268 1.38 5.53 16.43
C SER A 268 2.65 5.52 17.25
N THR A 269 2.61 4.79 18.36
CA THR A 269 3.74 4.60 19.27
C THR A 269 4.23 3.16 19.18
N TYR A 270 5.54 3.01 18.98
CA TYR A 270 6.22 1.74 18.81
C TYR A 270 7.20 1.54 19.96
N ARG A 271 7.27 0.33 20.49
CA ARG A 271 8.29 -0.10 21.45
C ARG A 271 9.28 -1.02 20.76
N LEU A 272 10.56 -0.68 20.87
CA LEU A 272 11.70 -1.50 20.48
C LEU A 272 12.06 -2.40 21.67
N ILE A 273 12.20 -3.71 21.43
CA ILE A 273 12.44 -4.74 22.45
C ILE A 273 13.63 -5.60 22.04
#